data_AF-A0A6A7RQR6-F1
#
_entry.id   AF-A0A6A7RQR6-F1
#
_cell.length_a   1.000
_cell.length_b   1.000
_cell.length_c   1.000
_cell.angle_alpha   90.00
_cell.angle_beta   90.00
_cell.angle_gamma   90.00
#
_symmetry.space_group_name_H-M   'P 1'
#
loop_
_entity.id
_entity.type
_entity.pdbx_description
1 polymer ?
#
loop_
_entity_poly.entity_id
_entity_poly.type
_entity_poly.pdbx_seq_one_letter_code
_entity_poly.pdbx_strand_id
1 'polypeptide(L)'
;MTRPANYRPYVGDQGELIKLGEALFKDSKLSTNGMSCNTCHQNYGAFQASFAQPYPHVVQMAKSAGMSQVHLDEFVQFCVVNPLAAKPLPWESKELAALTAYVADLQKGYRPPAAKANPCAAKNPGAAAGY
;
A
#
# COMPACT_ATOMS: atom_id res chain seq x y z
N MET A 1 1.86 -7.55 11.41
CA MET A 1 0.44 -7.26 11.70
C MET A 1 -0.39 -7.91 10.61
N THR A 2 -1.34 -8.76 10.98
CA THR A 2 -2.14 -9.55 10.04
C THR A 2 -3.60 -9.44 10.43
N ARG A 3 -4.50 -9.59 9.45
CA ARG A 3 -5.94 -9.62 9.71
C ARG A 3 -6.28 -10.69 10.78
N PRO A 4 -7.22 -10.42 11.69
CA PRO A 4 -7.72 -11.43 12.62
C PRO A 4 -8.51 -12.52 11.88
N ALA A 5 -8.62 -13.71 12.47
CA ALA A 5 -9.28 -14.86 11.81
C ALA A 5 -10.76 -14.61 11.44
N ASN A 6 -11.46 -13.76 12.20
CA ASN A 6 -12.84 -13.36 12.00
C ASN A 6 -12.97 -11.99 11.32
N TYR A 7 -11.98 -11.60 10.52
CA TYR A 7 -11.94 -10.30 9.86
C TYR A 7 -13.19 -10.01 9.02
N ARG A 8 -13.81 -8.86 9.29
CA ARG A 8 -14.91 -8.28 8.52
C ARG A 8 -14.65 -6.78 8.36
N PRO A 9 -14.34 -6.28 7.15
CA PRO A 9 -14.17 -4.86 6.94
C PRO A 9 -15.50 -4.13 7.18
N TYR A 10 -15.41 -2.86 7.55
CA TYR A 10 -16.55 -1.96 7.46
C TYR A 10 -17.06 -1.93 6.01
N VAL A 11 -18.37 -2.07 5.83
CA VAL A 11 -19.05 -1.97 4.53
C VAL A 11 -19.89 -0.71 4.51
N GLY A 12 -19.68 0.14 3.51
CA GLY A 12 -20.43 1.37 3.30
C GLY A 12 -20.39 1.81 1.84
N ASP A 13 -20.95 2.98 1.55
CA ASP A 13 -20.90 3.55 0.20
C ASP A 13 -19.45 3.76 -0.25
N GLN A 14 -19.11 3.25 -1.43
CA GLN A 14 -17.74 3.28 -1.93
C GLN A 14 -17.27 4.71 -2.23
N GLY A 15 -18.15 5.57 -2.75
CA GLY A 15 -17.81 6.96 -3.04
C GLY A 15 -17.53 7.76 -1.76
N GLU A 16 -18.33 7.55 -0.71
CA GLU A 16 -18.09 8.14 0.61
C GLU A 16 -16.80 7.64 1.24
N LEU A 17 -16.52 6.34 1.16
CA LEU A 17 -15.29 5.75 1.69
C LEU A 17 -14.05 6.30 0.98
N ILE A 18 -14.09 6.46 -0.35
CA ILE A 18 -12.99 7.06 -1.11
C ILE A 18 -12.77 8.52 -0.71
N LYS A 19 -13.83 9.32 -0.61
CA LYS A 19 -13.74 10.74 -0.18
C LYS A 19 -13.16 10.89 1.23
N LEU A 20 -13.64 10.07 2.17
CA LEU A 20 -13.12 10.05 3.53
C LEU A 20 -11.66 9.58 3.54
N GLY A 21 -11.33 8.55 2.78
CA GLY A 21 -9.99 8.01 2.67
C GLY A 21 -9.00 9.04 2.13
N GLU A 22 -9.39 9.83 1.14
CA GLU A 22 -8.58 10.94 0.63
C GLU A 22 -8.30 12.00 1.69
N ALA A 23 -9.32 12.37 2.47
CA ALA A 23 -9.17 13.34 3.55
C ALA A 23 -8.21 12.83 4.63
N LEU A 24 -8.41 11.58 5.08
CA LEU A 24 -7.55 10.90 6.05
C LEU A 24 -6.11 10.76 5.54
N PHE A 25 -5.93 10.45 4.26
CA PHE A 25 -4.61 10.29 3.65
C PHE A 25 -3.75 11.57 3.73
N LYS A 26 -4.40 12.74 3.76
CA LYS A 26 -3.75 14.06 3.87
C LYS A 26 -3.72 14.58 5.31
N ASP A 27 -4.38 13.92 6.25
CA ASP A 27 -4.50 14.38 7.63
C ASP A 27 -3.27 13.98 8.46
N SER A 28 -2.52 14.97 8.92
CA SER A 28 -1.37 14.74 9.80
C SER A 28 -1.76 14.35 11.21
N LYS A 29 -3.02 14.59 11.62
CA LYS A 29 -3.54 14.23 12.95
C LYS A 29 -3.66 12.73 13.19
N LEU A 30 -3.63 11.92 12.13
CA LEU A 30 -3.55 10.46 12.24
C LEU A 30 -2.20 9.99 12.78
N SER A 31 -1.15 10.78 12.60
CA SER A 31 0.19 10.46 13.08
C SER A 31 0.45 11.04 14.47
N THR A 32 1.49 10.53 15.14
CA THR A 32 2.04 11.14 16.35
C THR A 32 3.27 12.00 16.07
N ASN A 33 3.74 12.02 14.81
CA ASN A 33 4.99 12.68 14.39
C ASN A 33 4.77 13.81 13.37
N GLY A 34 3.52 14.20 13.12
CA GLY A 34 3.15 15.31 12.25
C GLY A 34 3.16 14.99 10.75
N MET A 35 3.45 13.75 10.35
CA MET A 35 3.37 13.32 8.96
C MET A 35 1.97 12.86 8.57
N SER A 36 1.68 12.83 7.27
CA SER A 36 0.51 12.13 6.72
C SER A 36 0.98 11.12 5.67
N CYS A 37 0.09 10.26 5.20
CA CYS A 37 0.41 9.37 4.06
C CYS A 37 0.86 10.20 2.85
N ASN A 38 0.23 11.36 2.64
CA ASN A 38 0.55 12.28 1.55
C ASN A 38 1.98 12.85 1.63
N THR A 39 2.60 12.91 2.81
CA THR A 39 4.00 13.37 2.96
C THR A 39 4.96 12.59 2.05
N CYS A 40 4.74 11.28 1.88
CA CYS A 40 5.57 10.43 1.00
C CYS A 40 4.90 10.12 -0.35
N HIS A 41 3.57 10.03 -0.37
CA HIS A 41 2.81 9.49 -1.49
C HIS A 41 2.08 10.51 -2.35
N GLN A 42 2.32 11.81 -2.13
CA GLN A 42 1.82 12.86 -3.00
C GLN A 42 2.23 12.59 -4.46
N ASN A 43 1.27 12.76 -5.39
CA ASN A 43 1.48 12.57 -6.83
C ASN A 43 2.11 11.21 -7.19
N TYR A 44 1.67 10.14 -6.52
CA TYR A 44 2.23 8.79 -6.64
C TYR A 44 3.71 8.65 -6.25
N GLY A 45 4.22 9.56 -5.42
CA GLY A 45 5.57 9.48 -4.85
C GLY A 45 5.78 8.19 -4.06
N ALA A 46 7.01 7.69 -4.06
CA ALA A 46 7.47 6.52 -3.30
C ALA A 46 6.69 5.20 -3.50
N PHE A 47 5.64 5.16 -4.34
CA PHE A 47 5.03 3.90 -4.74
C PHE A 47 6.00 3.12 -5.62
N GLN A 48 6.11 1.82 -5.35
CA GLN A 48 6.92 0.91 -6.14
C GLN A 48 6.14 0.47 -7.39
N ALA A 49 6.83 -0.06 -8.40
CA ALA A 49 6.16 -0.62 -9.58
C ALA A 49 5.18 -1.75 -9.22
N SER A 50 5.47 -2.51 -8.15
CA SER A 50 4.60 -3.56 -7.64
C SER A 50 3.24 -3.03 -7.18
N PHE A 51 3.10 -1.74 -6.88
CA PHE A 51 1.81 -1.16 -6.50
C PHE A 51 0.76 -1.30 -7.61
N ALA A 52 1.15 -1.51 -8.88
CA ALA A 52 0.21 -1.81 -9.96
C ALA A 52 -0.34 -3.25 -9.93
N GLN A 53 0.23 -4.14 -9.11
CA GLN A 53 -0.19 -5.53 -9.00
C GLN A 53 -1.42 -5.68 -8.10
N PRO A 54 -2.34 -6.61 -8.41
CA PRO A 54 -3.45 -6.91 -7.51
C PRO A 54 -2.94 -7.38 -6.14
N TYR A 55 -3.64 -7.02 -5.08
CA TYR A 55 -3.37 -7.52 -3.74
C TYR A 55 -4.09 -8.87 -3.50
N PRO A 56 -3.55 -9.78 -2.67
CA PRO A 56 -2.28 -9.65 -1.95
C PRO A 56 -1.07 -9.83 -2.86
N HIS A 57 0.00 -9.07 -2.62
CA HIS A 57 1.27 -9.21 -3.31
C HIS A 57 2.45 -8.85 -2.40
N VAL A 58 3.68 -9.06 -2.90
CA VAL A 58 4.90 -8.72 -2.17
C VAL A 58 5.16 -7.22 -2.23
N VAL A 59 5.13 -6.54 -1.10
CA VAL A 59 5.57 -5.14 -1.01
C VAL A 59 6.93 -5.09 -0.33
N GLN A 60 7.94 -4.51 -1.00
CA GLN A 60 9.33 -4.54 -0.54
C GLN A 60 9.50 -4.01 0.90
N MET A 61 8.78 -2.93 1.25
CA MET A 61 8.81 -2.36 2.60
C MET A 61 8.27 -3.33 3.66
N ALA A 62 7.19 -4.06 3.35
CA ALA A 62 6.61 -5.04 4.25
C ALA A 62 7.46 -6.33 4.33
N LYS A 63 8.12 -6.70 3.22
CA LYS A 63 9.06 -7.83 3.18
C LYS A 63 10.23 -7.64 4.13
N SER A 64 10.77 -6.43 4.21
CA SER A 64 11.82 -6.09 5.19
C SER A 64 11.35 -6.23 6.65
N ALA A 65 10.04 -6.20 6.89
CA ALA A 65 9.41 -6.45 8.19
C ALA A 65 8.92 -7.90 8.37
N GLY A 66 9.37 -8.83 7.51
CA GLY A 66 9.05 -10.25 7.61
C GLY A 66 7.70 -10.67 7.02
N MET A 67 7.00 -9.77 6.31
CA MET A 67 5.73 -10.09 5.66
C MET A 67 5.98 -10.57 4.23
N SER A 68 5.71 -11.85 3.94
CA SER A 68 5.98 -12.45 2.63
C SER A 68 5.07 -11.91 1.53
N GLN A 69 3.79 -11.72 1.84
CA GLN A 69 2.79 -11.02 1.03
C GLN A 69 1.88 -10.23 1.98
N VAL A 70 1.26 -9.18 1.46
CA VAL A 70 0.35 -8.34 2.25
C VAL A 70 -0.95 -8.11 1.50
N HIS A 71 -2.07 -8.08 2.22
CA HIS A 71 -3.27 -7.43 1.73
C HIS A 71 -3.16 -5.90 1.83
N LEU A 72 -4.03 -5.18 1.12
CA LEU A 72 -3.91 -3.72 1.03
C LEU A 72 -4.16 -3.03 2.38
N ASP A 73 -5.19 -3.43 3.11
CA ASP A 73 -5.53 -2.96 4.46
C ASP A 73 -4.45 -3.33 5.50
N GLU A 74 -3.82 -4.50 5.38
CA GLU A 74 -2.65 -4.87 6.20
C GLU A 74 -1.47 -3.92 5.92
N PHE A 75 -1.28 -3.54 4.67
CA PHE A 75 -0.24 -2.58 4.30
C PHE A 75 -0.59 -1.14 4.73
N VAL A 76 -1.86 -0.76 4.69
CA VAL A 76 -2.33 0.51 5.26
C VAL A 76 -2.04 0.56 6.76
N GLN A 77 -2.36 -0.49 7.50
CA GLN A 77 -2.02 -0.59 8.92
C GLN A 77 -0.51 -0.47 9.14
N PHE A 78 0.31 -1.11 8.28
CA PHE A 78 1.76 -1.01 8.34
C PHE A 78 2.22 0.44 8.23
N CYS A 79 1.62 1.21 7.31
CA CYS A 79 1.89 2.63 7.15
C CYS A 79 1.44 3.47 8.36
N VAL A 80 0.28 3.17 8.94
CA VAL A 80 -0.21 3.87 10.14
C VAL A 80 0.74 3.65 11.33
N VAL A 81 1.24 2.43 11.53
CA VAL A 81 2.03 2.12 12.72
C VAL A 81 3.51 2.48 12.55
N ASN A 82 4.12 2.19 11.39
CA ASN A 82 5.57 2.32 11.25
C ASN A 82 5.98 3.75 10.86
N PRO A 83 5.69 4.27 9.64
CA PRO A 83 6.08 5.63 9.29
C PRO A 83 5.27 6.69 10.03
N LEU A 84 3.96 6.52 10.28
CA LEU A 84 3.16 7.55 10.99
C LEU A 84 3.25 7.46 12.52
N ALA A 85 3.91 6.42 13.06
CA ALA A 85 4.09 6.20 14.50
C ALA A 85 2.77 6.24 15.30
N ALA A 86 1.65 5.84 14.68
CA ALA A 86 0.34 5.87 15.29
C ALA A 86 -0.08 4.49 15.81
N LYS A 87 -1.17 4.46 16.57
CA LYS A 87 -1.79 3.18 16.96
C LYS A 87 -2.48 2.55 15.75
N PRO A 88 -2.52 1.20 15.65
CA PRO A 88 -3.31 0.53 14.63
C PRO A 88 -4.77 0.98 14.69
N LEU A 89 -5.39 1.15 13.52
CA LEU A 89 -6.83 1.37 13.43
C LEU A 89 -7.57 0.06 13.77
N PRO A 90 -8.79 0.12 14.33
CA PRO A 90 -9.62 -1.08 14.46
C PRO A 90 -9.87 -1.71 13.08
N TRP A 91 -9.85 -3.04 12.99
CA TRP A 91 -9.95 -3.75 11.71
C TRP A 91 -11.30 -3.55 11.02
N GLU A 92 -12.33 -3.32 11.81
CA GLU A 92 -13.72 -3.06 11.45
C GLU A 92 -14.05 -1.57 11.38
N SER A 93 -13.05 -0.68 11.52
CA SER A 93 -13.26 0.76 11.52
C SER A 93 -13.61 1.30 10.13
N LYS A 94 -14.42 2.37 10.11
CA LYS A 94 -14.72 3.11 8.88
C LYS A 94 -13.45 3.76 8.32
N GLU A 95 -12.54 4.19 9.18
CA GLU A 95 -11.27 4.82 8.84
C GLU A 95 -10.35 3.88 8.07
N LEU A 96 -10.16 2.64 8.55
CA LEU A 96 -9.35 1.65 7.84
C LEU A 96 -9.97 1.29 6.49
N ALA A 97 -11.29 1.08 6.45
CA ALA A 97 -11.99 0.80 5.21
C ALA A 97 -11.88 1.97 4.21
N ALA A 98 -11.99 3.21 4.69
CA ALA A 98 -11.88 4.42 3.88
C ALA A 98 -10.48 4.59 3.29
N LEU A 99 -9.44 4.50 4.12
CA LEU A 99 -8.05 4.54 3.66
C LEU A 99 -7.76 3.42 2.65
N THR A 100 -8.23 2.21 2.91
CA THR A 100 -8.07 1.07 2.00
C THR A 100 -8.78 1.32 0.66
N ALA A 101 -10.01 1.82 0.69
CA ALA A 101 -10.77 2.15 -0.52
C ALA A 101 -10.09 3.23 -1.36
N TYR A 102 -9.60 4.30 -0.71
CA TYR A 102 -8.89 5.37 -1.41
C TYR A 102 -7.55 4.90 -2.00
N VAL A 103 -6.76 4.10 -1.28
CA VAL A 103 -5.52 3.56 -1.83
C VAL A 103 -5.79 2.57 -2.97
N ALA A 104 -6.86 1.78 -2.90
CA ALA A 104 -7.29 0.95 -4.02
C ALA A 104 -7.72 1.80 -5.24
N ASP A 105 -8.30 2.97 -5.01
CA ASP A 105 -8.64 3.90 -6.08
C ASP A 105 -7.39 4.53 -6.72
N LEU A 106 -6.42 4.94 -5.90
CA LEU A 106 -5.10 5.38 -6.36
C LEU A 106 -4.43 4.33 -7.25
N GLN A 107 -4.49 3.04 -6.86
CA GLN A 107 -3.91 1.93 -7.62
C GLN A 107 -4.42 1.88 -9.07
N LYS A 108 -5.72 2.14 -9.31
CA LYS A 108 -6.31 2.13 -10.67
C LYS A 108 -5.69 3.20 -11.57
N GLY A 109 -5.40 4.36 -11.00
CA GLY A 109 -4.78 5.49 -11.69
C GLY A 109 -3.26 5.38 -11.81
N TYR A 110 -2.63 4.53 -11.01
CA TYR A 110 -1.17 4.40 -11.00
C TYR A 110 -0.66 3.81 -12.32
N ARG A 111 0.40 4.44 -12.85
CA ARG A 111 1.14 3.96 -14.00
C ARG A 111 2.57 3.74 -13.54
N PRO A 112 3.02 2.49 -13.37
CA PRO A 112 4.39 2.25 -12.94
C PRO A 112 5.34 2.83 -13.99
N PRO A 113 6.44 3.48 -13.58
CA PRO A 113 7.45 3.92 -14.53
C PRO A 113 7.89 2.70 -15.33
N ALA A 114 8.08 2.88 -16.66
CA ALA A 114 8.55 1.82 -17.52
C ALA A 114 9.78 1.20 -16.88
N ALA A 115 9.77 -0.13 -16.69
CA ALA A 115 10.94 -0.84 -16.22
C ALA A 115 12.09 -0.41 -17.14
N LYS A 116 13.11 0.26 -16.59
CA LYS A 116 14.29 0.61 -17.39
C LYS A 116 14.82 -0.71 -17.92
N ALA A 117 14.61 -0.98 -19.21
CA ALA A 117 15.16 -2.16 -19.85
C ALA A 117 16.66 -2.12 -19.58
N ASN A 118 17.17 -3.09 -18.82
CA ASN A 118 18.59 -3.15 -18.56
C ASN A 118 19.27 -3.53 -19.88
N PRO A 119 20.04 -2.64 -20.52
CA PRO A 119 20.68 -2.93 -21.80
C PRO A 119 21.73 -4.07 -21.68
N CYS A 120 22.11 -4.45 -20.46
CA CYS A 120 22.96 -5.62 -20.21
C CYS A 120 22.20 -6.96 -20.25
N ALA A 121 20.88 -6.97 -20.01
CA ALA A 121 20.07 -8.20 -20.08
C ALA A 121 19.77 -8.61 -21.54
N ALA A 122 19.76 -7.65 -22.47
CA ALA A 122 19.53 -7.91 -23.89
C ALA A 122 20.74 -8.54 -24.62
N LYS A 123 21.91 -8.64 -23.95
CA LYS A 123 23.17 -9.07 -24.59
C LYS A 123 23.56 -10.54 -24.36
N ASN A 124 22.77 -11.35 -23.63
CA ASN A 124 23.09 -12.77 -23.42
C ASN A 124 21.87 -13.68 -23.66
N PRO A 125 21.58 -14.10 -24.91
CA PRO A 125 20.48 -15.01 -25.21
C PRO A 125 20.81 -16.49 -24.92
N GLY A 126 21.67 -16.82 -23.94
CA GLY A 126 22.28 -18.17 -23.85
C GLY A 126 22.73 -18.68 -22.48
N ALA A 127 22.12 -18.27 -21.37
CA ALA A 127 22.43 -18.85 -20.06
C ALA A 127 21.19 -19.50 -19.43
N ALA A 128 20.64 -20.50 -20.11
CA ALA A 128 19.74 -21.49 -19.53
C ALA A 128 20.39 -22.87 -19.76
N ALA A 129 21.23 -23.31 -18.82
CA ALA A 129 21.64 -24.70 -18.64
C ALA A 129 22.36 -24.83 -17.29
N GLY A 130 21.88 -25.72 -16.42
CA GLY A 130 22.63 -26.21 -15.26
C GLY A 130 21.80 -26.31 -14.00
N TYR A 131 21.27 -27.51 -13.78
CA TYR A 131 20.71 -28.15 -12.57
C TYR A 131 20.87 -27.43 -11.22
#